data_AF-A0A377I0I3-F1
#
_entry.id   AF-A0A377I0I3-F1
#
_cell.length_a   1.000
_cell.length_b   1.000
_cell.length_c   1.000
_cell.angle_alpha   90.00
_cell.angle_beta   90.00
_cell.angle_gamma   90.00
#
_symmetry.space_group_name_H-M   'P 1'
#
loop_
_entity.id
_entity.type
_entity.pdbx_description
1 polymer ?
#
loop_
_entity_poly.entity_id
_entity_poly.type
_entity_poly.pdbx_seq_one_letter_code
_entity_poly.pdbx_strand_id
1 'polypeptide(L)'
;MNHLTLALDVMGGDFGPRITMPAIQKALESNPRLTFLLFGDQQQVDPILQTFPEALQSRIQFQHTDKTIDPEVSFSVAMRQSKNSSMRLAIEAVANGQADGCVSGGNTGALLGLAKLLIAPLPNIDRPALTSLIPTMNGKSTVMLDLGANVEVNQKQLLQFAEMGNIFAQTILGLVYPRLALLNIGTEESKGTQVLRDVNKILHRRYDINYRGFIESDKLMNYLTDVIVCDGFSGNMALKALEGAAKNIISLHKEKESSHLCSLVKNFFMKAFLYRYYRKLQEINPDRHNGATLLGLSKVVVKSHGGASANAFFYAIEYAIQQIEHKIPERIQQKLVSLVH
;
A
#
# COMPACT_ATOMS: atom_id res chain seq x y z
N MET A 1 10.72 -19.73 18.18
CA MET A 1 10.00 -19.32 16.95
C MET A 1 9.56 -17.87 17.17
N ASN A 2 9.99 -16.92 16.34
CA ASN A 2 9.70 -15.50 16.60
C ASN A 2 8.19 -15.24 16.49
N HIS A 3 7.62 -14.65 17.54
CA HIS A 3 6.28 -14.07 17.52
C HIS A 3 6.32 -12.81 16.63
N LEU A 4 5.21 -12.53 15.95
CA LEU A 4 5.05 -11.36 15.08
C LEU A 4 4.00 -10.44 15.69
N THR A 5 4.38 -9.21 16.02
CA THR A 5 3.47 -8.22 16.61
C THR A 5 3.19 -7.09 15.64
N LEU A 6 1.93 -6.85 15.31
CA LEU A 6 1.50 -5.68 14.53
C LEU A 6 0.81 -4.65 15.42
N ALA A 7 1.17 -3.38 15.25
CA ALA A 7 0.45 -2.25 15.81
C ALA A 7 -0.67 -1.82 14.86
N LEU A 8 -1.87 -1.60 15.38
CA LEU A 8 -3.02 -1.18 14.56
C LEU A 8 -3.72 0.04 15.13
N ASP A 9 -3.91 1.02 14.26
CA ASP A 9 -4.89 2.10 14.45
C ASP A 9 -6.29 1.55 14.15
N VAL A 10 -7.02 1.13 15.18
CA VAL A 10 -8.35 0.52 14.99
C VAL A 10 -9.43 1.54 14.65
N MET A 11 -9.17 2.82 14.90
CA MET A 11 -10.08 3.93 14.63
C MET A 11 -9.95 4.46 13.20
N GLY A 12 -8.86 4.13 12.51
CA GLY A 12 -8.58 4.63 11.18
C GLY A 12 -9.49 4.03 10.09
N GLY A 13 -9.89 4.89 9.15
CA GLY A 13 -10.77 4.53 8.03
C GLY A 13 -12.21 4.97 8.29
N ASP A 14 -13.03 4.97 7.22
CA ASP A 14 -14.35 5.63 7.21
C ASP A 14 -15.34 5.02 8.21
N PHE A 15 -15.10 3.76 8.61
CA PHE A 15 -15.99 2.97 9.48
C PHE A 15 -15.32 2.46 10.77
N GLY A 16 -14.04 2.81 10.98
CA GLY A 16 -13.28 2.49 12.21
C GLY A 16 -13.39 1.02 12.68
N PRO A 17 -13.65 0.77 13.98
CA PRO A 17 -13.68 -0.56 14.58
C PRO A 17 -14.60 -1.58 13.89
N ARG A 18 -15.66 -1.12 13.21
CA ARG A 18 -16.61 -2.00 12.51
C ARG A 18 -15.98 -2.73 11.32
N ILE A 19 -14.90 -2.19 10.76
CA ILE A 19 -14.15 -2.78 9.65
C ILE A 19 -12.85 -3.39 10.13
N THR A 20 -12.13 -2.69 11.01
CA THR A 20 -10.81 -3.12 11.47
C THR A 20 -10.89 -4.36 12.35
N MET A 21 -11.88 -4.47 13.26
CA MET A 21 -11.99 -5.61 14.17
C MET A 21 -12.31 -6.93 13.45
N PRO A 22 -13.29 -7.02 12.53
CA PRO A 22 -13.49 -8.26 11.76
C PRO A 22 -12.26 -8.68 10.94
N ALA A 23 -11.50 -7.70 10.43
CA ALA A 23 -10.25 -7.97 9.72
C ALA A 23 -9.16 -8.53 10.64
N ILE A 24 -9.04 -7.98 11.87
CA ILE A 24 -8.15 -8.47 12.93
C ILE A 24 -8.48 -9.90 13.32
N GLN A 25 -9.76 -10.21 13.54
CA GLN A 25 -10.19 -11.57 13.87
C GLN A 25 -9.73 -12.55 12.80
N LYS A 26 -10.02 -12.24 11.54
CA LYS A 26 -9.67 -13.06 10.39
C LYS A 26 -8.14 -13.27 10.27
N ALA A 27 -7.35 -12.24 10.55
CA ALA A 27 -5.89 -12.34 10.55
C ALA A 27 -5.34 -13.20 11.71
N LEU A 28 -5.94 -13.12 12.89
CA LEU A 28 -5.57 -14.00 14.00
C LEU A 28 -5.93 -15.46 13.72
N GLU A 29 -7.08 -15.70 13.08
CA GLU A 29 -7.51 -17.03 12.66
C GLU A 29 -6.60 -17.62 11.58
N SER A 30 -6.09 -16.81 10.65
CA SER A 30 -5.18 -17.26 9.58
C SER A 30 -3.75 -17.49 10.05
N ASN A 31 -3.28 -16.77 11.08
CA ASN A 31 -1.89 -16.83 11.52
C ASN A 31 -1.76 -17.05 13.04
N PRO A 32 -1.42 -18.28 13.48
CA PRO A 32 -1.24 -18.61 14.90
C PRO A 32 -0.09 -17.87 15.60
N ARG A 33 0.88 -17.32 14.84
CA ARG A 33 2.05 -16.60 15.39
C ARG A 33 1.83 -15.10 15.51
N LEU A 34 0.70 -14.60 15.01
CA LEU A 34 0.36 -13.19 15.00
C LEU A 34 -0.23 -12.78 16.34
N THR A 35 0.29 -11.69 16.88
CA THR A 35 -0.25 -10.93 18.01
C THR A 35 -0.48 -9.48 17.57
N PHE A 36 -1.42 -8.81 18.22
CA PHE A 36 -1.74 -7.42 17.91
C PHE A 36 -1.58 -6.52 19.13
N LEU A 37 -1.10 -5.31 18.86
CA LEU A 37 -1.21 -4.17 19.76
C LEU A 37 -2.17 -3.15 19.14
N LEU A 38 -3.37 -3.05 19.71
CA LEU A 38 -4.47 -2.26 19.18
C LEU A 38 -4.54 -0.91 19.88
N PHE A 39 -4.79 0.16 19.13
CA PHE A 39 -4.90 1.52 19.65
C PHE A 39 -6.22 2.15 19.23
N GLY A 40 -7.01 2.59 20.21
CA GLY A 40 -8.26 3.28 19.94
C GLY A 40 -9.19 3.39 21.13
N ASP A 41 -10.44 3.73 20.84
CA ASP A 41 -11.47 3.90 21.86
C ASP A 41 -11.97 2.54 22.33
N GLN A 42 -11.72 2.25 23.61
CA GLN A 42 -12.02 0.95 24.19
C GLN A 42 -13.53 0.71 24.25
N GLN A 43 -14.32 1.76 24.47
CA GLN A 43 -15.78 1.65 24.54
C GLN A 43 -16.40 1.20 23.21
N GLN A 44 -15.77 1.57 22.09
CA GLN A 44 -16.21 1.18 20.75
C GLN A 44 -15.71 -0.21 20.35
N VAL A 45 -14.58 -0.64 20.90
CA VAL A 45 -13.92 -1.91 20.53
C VAL A 45 -14.39 -3.07 21.39
N ASP A 46 -14.56 -2.87 22.70
CA ASP A 46 -14.92 -3.93 23.66
C ASP A 46 -16.16 -4.75 23.24
N PRO A 47 -17.27 -4.15 22.78
CA PRO A 47 -18.44 -4.92 22.36
C PRO A 47 -18.15 -5.88 21.20
N ILE A 48 -17.21 -5.54 20.33
CA ILE A 48 -16.79 -6.39 19.20
C ILE A 48 -15.78 -7.42 19.69
N LEU A 49 -14.79 -7.00 20.48
CA LEU A 49 -13.72 -7.87 20.98
C LEU A 49 -14.26 -9.01 21.84
N GLN A 50 -15.30 -8.75 22.64
CA GLN A 50 -15.98 -9.77 23.45
C GLN A 50 -16.64 -10.89 22.62
N THR A 51 -16.90 -10.65 21.33
CA THR A 51 -17.43 -11.69 20.43
C THR A 51 -16.35 -12.64 19.90
N PHE A 52 -15.07 -12.31 20.07
CA PHE A 52 -13.98 -13.16 19.60
C PHE A 52 -13.83 -14.40 20.51
N PRO A 53 -13.39 -15.54 19.98
CA PRO A 53 -12.96 -16.66 20.81
C PRO A 53 -11.86 -16.24 21.79
N GLU A 54 -11.90 -16.74 23.02
CA GLU A 54 -10.94 -16.41 24.09
C GLU A 54 -9.47 -16.61 23.67
N ALA A 55 -9.21 -17.67 22.90
CA ALA A 55 -7.89 -17.95 22.34
C ALA A 55 -7.37 -16.83 21.41
N LEU A 56 -8.25 -16.11 20.70
CA LEU A 56 -7.87 -14.95 19.90
C LEU A 56 -7.67 -13.71 20.78
N GLN A 57 -8.53 -13.51 21.78
CA GLN A 57 -8.44 -12.38 22.71
C GLN A 57 -7.09 -12.37 23.44
N SER A 58 -6.58 -13.55 23.86
CA SER A 58 -5.27 -13.68 24.52
C SER A 58 -4.07 -13.19 23.68
N ARG A 59 -4.25 -13.04 22.36
CA ARG A 59 -3.23 -12.55 21.41
C ARG A 59 -3.37 -11.07 21.08
N ILE A 60 -4.27 -10.37 21.77
CA ILE A 60 -4.54 -8.96 21.60
C ILE A 60 -4.14 -8.22 22.88
N GLN A 61 -3.28 -7.23 22.73
CA GLN A 61 -3.06 -6.19 23.73
C GLN A 61 -3.76 -4.92 23.24
N PHE A 62 -4.53 -4.27 24.13
CA PHE A 62 -5.27 -3.07 23.79
C PHE A 62 -4.75 -1.88 24.59
N GLN A 63 -4.46 -0.79 23.91
CA GLN A 63 -4.09 0.49 24.51
C GLN A 63 -5.16 1.53 24.18
N HIS A 64 -5.87 1.96 25.23
CA HIS A 64 -6.93 2.94 25.11
C HIS A 64 -6.42 4.34 24.72
N THR A 65 -7.11 4.96 23.79
CA THR A 65 -7.14 6.41 23.58
C THR A 65 -8.49 6.83 23.00
N ASP A 66 -9.03 7.94 23.46
CA ASP A 66 -10.24 8.56 22.91
C ASP A 66 -9.93 9.53 21.76
N LYS A 67 -8.64 9.75 21.44
CA LYS A 67 -8.21 10.67 20.39
C LYS A 67 -8.02 9.98 19.06
N THR A 68 -8.57 10.60 18.03
CA THR A 68 -8.41 10.21 16.63
C THR A 68 -7.98 11.41 15.79
N ILE A 69 -7.49 11.15 14.59
CA ILE A 69 -7.24 12.20 13.60
C ILE A 69 -8.40 12.19 12.63
N ASP A 70 -9.11 13.30 12.53
CA ASP A 70 -10.21 13.49 11.59
C ASP A 70 -9.69 13.27 10.15
N PRO A 71 -10.36 12.45 9.32
CA PRO A 71 -9.94 12.20 7.94
C PRO A 71 -9.95 13.44 7.05
N GLU A 72 -10.78 14.45 7.33
CA GLU A 72 -11.03 15.60 6.45
C GLU A 72 -10.18 16.84 6.79
N VAL A 73 -9.43 16.80 7.90
CA VAL A 73 -8.61 17.96 8.29
C VAL A 73 -7.35 18.06 7.44
N SER A 74 -6.88 19.30 7.26
CA SER A 74 -5.64 19.56 6.53
C SER A 74 -4.44 18.95 7.25
N PHE A 75 -3.36 18.68 6.49
CA PHE A 75 -2.13 18.10 7.03
C PHE A 75 -1.60 18.83 8.28
N SER A 76 -1.53 20.16 8.24
CA SER A 76 -1.04 20.97 9.36
C SER A 76 -1.91 20.83 10.61
N VAL A 77 -3.23 20.69 10.44
CA VAL A 77 -4.16 20.46 11.55
C VAL A 77 -4.00 19.05 12.09
N ALA A 78 -3.96 18.03 11.21
CA ALA A 78 -3.77 16.63 11.56
C ALA A 78 -2.49 16.43 12.41
N MET A 79 -1.37 17.05 11.99
CA MET A 79 -0.12 16.94 12.73
C MET A 79 -0.20 17.57 14.13
N ARG A 80 -0.88 18.72 14.29
CA ARG A 80 -1.10 19.34 15.61
C ARG A 80 -2.01 18.50 16.51
N GLN A 81 -3.06 17.90 15.95
CA GLN A 81 -4.01 17.07 16.68
C GLN A 81 -3.51 15.66 16.96
N SER A 82 -2.42 15.22 16.30
CA SER A 82 -1.93 13.85 16.34
C SER A 82 -1.52 13.34 17.73
N LYS A 83 -1.23 14.23 18.69
CA LYS A 83 -0.74 13.85 20.02
C LYS A 83 -1.74 12.93 20.73
N ASN A 84 -1.26 11.76 21.14
CA ASN A 84 -2.04 10.67 21.75
C ASN A 84 -3.15 10.08 20.85
N SER A 85 -3.19 10.40 19.56
CA SER A 85 -4.14 9.76 18.65
C SER A 85 -3.83 8.28 18.47
N SER A 86 -4.85 7.46 18.19
CA SER A 86 -4.69 6.03 17.90
C SER A 86 -3.61 5.75 16.85
N MET A 87 -3.64 6.51 15.74
CA MET A 87 -2.64 6.44 14.67
C MET A 87 -1.22 6.74 15.17
N ARG A 88 -1.05 7.81 15.94
CA ARG A 88 0.28 8.19 16.44
C ARG A 88 0.83 7.14 17.40
N LEU A 89 0.00 6.67 18.35
CA LEU A 89 0.43 5.66 19.32
C LEU A 89 0.82 4.34 18.63
N ALA A 90 0.10 3.93 17.59
CA ALA A 90 0.46 2.76 16.79
C ALA A 90 1.85 2.91 16.12
N ILE A 91 2.16 4.08 15.58
CA ILE A 91 3.48 4.36 14.97
C ILE A 91 4.57 4.45 16.05
N GLU A 92 4.28 5.08 17.19
CA GLU A 92 5.22 5.18 18.33
C GLU A 92 5.57 3.80 18.88
N ALA A 93 4.62 2.86 18.95
CA ALA A 93 4.90 1.50 19.38
C ALA A 93 5.87 0.77 18.45
N VAL A 94 5.75 0.98 17.13
CA VAL A 94 6.71 0.44 16.16
C VAL A 94 8.08 1.12 16.29
N ALA A 95 8.10 2.45 16.44
CA ALA A 95 9.34 3.21 16.63
C ALA A 95 10.09 2.79 17.89
N ASN A 96 9.36 2.46 18.97
CA ASN A 96 9.89 2.01 20.25
C ASN A 96 10.22 0.50 20.29
N GLY A 97 10.01 -0.23 19.19
CA GLY A 97 10.30 -1.66 19.10
C GLY A 97 9.30 -2.56 19.84
N GLN A 98 8.12 -2.05 20.19
CA GLN A 98 7.03 -2.83 20.80
C GLN A 98 6.24 -3.63 19.76
N ALA A 99 6.31 -3.24 18.49
CA ALA A 99 5.72 -3.94 17.36
C ALA A 99 6.66 -3.94 16.15
N ASP A 100 6.50 -4.92 15.26
CA ASP A 100 7.33 -5.13 14.08
C ASP A 100 6.90 -4.25 12.88
N GLY A 101 5.64 -3.81 12.88
CA GLY A 101 5.10 -2.89 11.87
C GLY A 101 3.72 -2.35 12.24
N CYS A 102 3.23 -1.39 11.46
CA CYS A 102 1.95 -0.71 11.69
C CYS A 102 1.05 -0.76 10.45
N VAL A 103 -0.27 -0.90 10.67
CA VAL A 103 -1.29 -0.67 9.62
C VAL A 103 -2.31 0.36 10.11
N SER A 104 -2.69 1.31 9.24
CA SER A 104 -3.77 2.26 9.51
C SER A 104 -4.60 2.53 8.27
N GLY A 105 -5.92 2.66 8.45
CA GLY A 105 -6.86 3.13 7.45
C GLY A 105 -7.08 4.66 7.46
N GLY A 106 -6.52 5.39 8.42
CA GLY A 106 -6.80 6.81 8.67
C GLY A 106 -6.21 7.78 7.63
N ASN A 107 -6.22 9.09 7.90
CA ASN A 107 -5.74 10.11 6.95
C ASN A 107 -4.32 9.80 6.40
N THR A 108 -4.19 9.70 5.07
CA THR A 108 -2.92 9.35 4.40
C THR A 108 -1.81 10.35 4.72
N GLY A 109 -2.10 11.65 4.66
CA GLY A 109 -1.12 12.70 4.93
C GLY A 109 -0.60 12.64 6.36
N ALA A 110 -1.51 12.42 7.33
CA ALA A 110 -1.16 12.28 8.74
C ALA A 110 -0.27 11.05 8.97
N LEU A 111 -0.63 9.88 8.41
CA LEU A 111 0.18 8.67 8.52
C LEU A 111 1.57 8.88 7.92
N LEU A 112 1.66 9.45 6.72
CA LEU A 112 2.93 9.77 6.06
C LEU A 112 3.79 10.72 6.90
N GLY A 113 3.19 11.79 7.42
CA GLY A 113 3.89 12.79 8.23
C GLY A 113 4.39 12.21 9.56
N LEU A 114 3.54 11.45 10.26
CA LEU A 114 3.89 10.84 11.54
C LEU A 114 4.94 9.74 11.38
N ALA A 115 4.83 8.88 10.36
CA ALA A 115 5.81 7.84 10.12
C ALA A 115 7.18 8.44 9.78
N LYS A 116 7.24 9.49 8.93
CA LYS A 116 8.48 10.22 8.64
C LYS A 116 9.08 10.92 9.88
N LEU A 117 8.23 11.36 10.80
CA LEU A 117 8.66 12.04 12.03
C LEU A 117 9.20 11.06 13.07
N LEU A 118 8.59 9.89 13.20
CA LEU A 118 8.81 8.96 14.32
C LEU A 118 9.70 7.77 13.96
N ILE A 119 9.75 7.38 12.68
CA ILE A 119 10.52 6.23 12.22
C ILE A 119 11.64 6.75 11.31
N ALA A 120 12.88 6.42 11.68
CA ALA A 120 14.04 6.81 10.90
C ALA A 120 14.03 6.15 9.51
N PRO A 121 14.46 6.86 8.45
CA PRO A 121 14.75 6.23 7.17
C PRO A 121 15.92 5.26 7.29
N LEU A 122 16.01 4.32 6.36
CA LEU A 122 17.18 3.44 6.23
C LEU A 122 18.45 4.26 5.93
N PRO A 123 19.64 3.80 6.36
CA PRO A 123 20.89 4.43 5.95
C PRO A 123 20.99 4.54 4.43
N ASN A 124 21.48 5.68 3.94
CA ASN A 124 21.58 6.03 2.52
C ASN A 124 20.24 6.15 1.77
N ILE A 125 19.10 6.22 2.47
CA ILE A 125 17.81 6.66 1.93
C ILE A 125 17.50 8.07 2.42
N ASP A 126 17.30 9.00 1.48
CA ASP A 126 17.06 10.41 1.83
C ASP A 126 15.61 10.62 2.27
N ARG A 127 14.66 9.96 1.59
CA ARG A 127 13.22 10.03 1.88
C ARG A 127 12.55 8.69 1.55
N PRO A 128 11.56 8.24 2.34
CA PRO A 128 10.77 7.09 1.98
C PRO A 128 9.79 7.42 0.85
N ALA A 129 9.35 6.42 0.09
CA ALA A 129 8.40 6.53 -1.00
C ALA A 129 7.10 5.75 -0.69
N LEU A 130 5.95 6.34 -1.03
CA LEU A 130 4.68 5.62 -0.93
C LEU A 130 4.58 4.65 -2.11
N THR A 131 4.53 3.35 -1.81
CA THR A 131 4.64 2.28 -2.80
C THR A 131 3.41 1.39 -2.77
N SER A 132 2.83 1.07 -3.92
CA SER A 132 1.68 0.17 -4.02
C SER A 132 1.82 -0.81 -5.18
N LEU A 133 1.01 -1.87 -5.14
CA LEU A 133 0.84 -2.81 -6.24
C LEU A 133 -0.32 -2.36 -7.12
N ILE A 134 -0.01 -1.98 -8.36
CA ILE A 134 -1.00 -1.64 -9.37
C ILE A 134 -1.46 -2.92 -10.06
N PRO A 135 -2.77 -3.24 -10.06
CA PRO A 135 -3.28 -4.40 -10.77
C PRO A 135 -3.15 -4.20 -12.28
N THR A 136 -2.87 -5.29 -12.98
CA THR A 136 -2.77 -5.29 -14.45
C THR A 136 -3.81 -6.21 -15.08
N MET A 137 -4.11 -5.97 -16.36
CA MET A 137 -5.18 -6.66 -17.11
C MET A 137 -4.95 -8.16 -17.30
N ASN A 138 -3.75 -8.66 -17.02
CA ASN A 138 -3.42 -10.08 -17.08
C ASN A 138 -3.44 -10.78 -15.70
N GLY A 139 -3.95 -10.11 -14.67
CA GLY A 139 -4.07 -10.66 -13.31
C GLY A 139 -2.78 -10.60 -12.49
N LYS A 140 -1.69 -10.03 -13.03
CA LYS A 140 -0.45 -9.75 -12.29
C LYS A 140 -0.47 -8.34 -11.71
N SER A 141 0.58 -7.97 -10.99
CA SER A 141 0.73 -6.65 -10.40
C SER A 141 2.07 -6.01 -10.78
N THR A 142 2.07 -4.68 -10.84
CA THR A 142 3.26 -3.86 -11.06
C THR A 142 3.50 -3.00 -9.82
N VAL A 143 4.73 -2.97 -9.31
CA VAL A 143 5.12 -2.09 -8.22
C VAL A 143 5.21 -0.66 -8.75
N MET A 144 4.56 0.30 -8.08
CA MET A 144 4.66 1.71 -8.45
C MET A 144 5.01 2.56 -7.23
N LEU A 145 5.98 3.47 -7.42
CA LEU A 145 6.47 4.42 -6.42
C LEU A 145 7.07 5.64 -7.11
N ASP A 146 7.03 6.85 -6.58
CA ASP A 146 6.31 7.31 -5.39
C ASP A 146 4.86 7.71 -5.72
N LEU A 147 3.92 7.42 -4.83
CA LEU A 147 2.48 7.68 -4.99
C LEU A 147 1.98 8.88 -4.18
N GLY A 148 2.89 9.74 -3.71
CA GLY A 148 2.54 11.01 -3.07
C GLY A 148 3.24 11.27 -1.73
N ALA A 149 4.25 10.48 -1.36
CA ALA A 149 5.06 10.81 -0.18
C ALA A 149 5.92 12.06 -0.41
N ASN A 150 6.38 12.29 -1.64
CA ASN A 150 7.29 13.37 -2.01
C ASN A 150 6.80 14.02 -3.31
N VAL A 151 6.24 15.22 -3.21
CA VAL A 151 5.69 15.96 -4.36
C VAL A 151 6.75 16.16 -5.44
N GLU A 152 7.94 16.60 -5.04
CA GLU A 152 9.09 16.76 -5.92
C GLU A 152 10.26 15.92 -5.42
N VAL A 153 11.03 15.42 -6.38
CA VAL A 153 12.20 14.58 -6.13
C VAL A 153 13.38 14.98 -7.01
N ASN A 154 14.57 14.85 -6.47
CA ASN A 154 15.81 15.05 -7.21
C ASN A 154 16.30 13.73 -7.86
N GLN A 155 17.36 13.83 -8.65
CA GLN A 155 17.97 12.69 -9.36
C GLN A 155 18.39 11.56 -8.41
N LYS A 156 19.01 11.89 -7.27
CA LYS A 156 19.47 10.90 -6.27
C LYS A 156 18.29 10.12 -5.68
N GLN A 157 17.20 10.81 -5.37
CA GLN A 157 15.99 10.21 -4.83
C GLN A 157 15.31 9.27 -5.84
N LEU A 158 15.21 9.65 -7.12
CA LEU A 158 14.66 8.74 -8.14
C LEU A 158 15.52 7.48 -8.33
N LEU A 159 16.84 7.60 -8.24
CA LEU A 159 17.73 6.43 -8.27
C LEU A 159 17.53 5.54 -7.04
N GLN A 160 17.39 6.11 -5.84
CA GLN A 160 17.04 5.37 -4.62
C GLN A 160 15.68 4.67 -4.77
N PHE A 161 14.69 5.32 -5.38
CA PHE A 161 13.38 4.73 -5.61
C PHE A 161 13.46 3.58 -6.61
N ALA A 162 14.30 3.68 -7.63
CA ALA A 162 14.54 2.59 -8.56
C ALA A 162 15.12 1.34 -7.86
N GLU A 163 16.11 1.52 -6.98
CA GLU A 163 16.64 0.42 -6.16
C GLU A 163 15.59 -0.21 -5.25
N MET A 164 14.92 0.64 -4.46
CA MET A 164 13.92 0.17 -3.51
C MET A 164 12.80 -0.58 -4.23
N GLY A 165 12.29 -0.03 -5.34
CA GLY A 165 11.24 -0.67 -6.14
C GLY A 165 11.70 -2.00 -6.74
N ASN A 166 12.94 -2.08 -7.24
CA ASN A 166 13.52 -3.31 -7.78
C ASN A 166 13.61 -4.40 -6.71
N ILE A 167 14.16 -4.10 -5.54
CA ILE A 167 14.30 -5.05 -4.41
C ILE A 167 12.92 -5.47 -3.89
N PHE A 168 11.99 -4.53 -3.83
CA PHE A 168 10.62 -4.78 -3.40
C PHE A 168 9.91 -5.74 -4.36
N ALA A 169 10.00 -5.50 -5.67
CA ALA A 169 9.45 -6.40 -6.68
C ALA A 169 10.11 -7.79 -6.66
N GLN A 170 11.43 -7.86 -6.46
CA GLN A 170 12.12 -9.15 -6.33
C GLN A 170 11.56 -9.97 -5.17
N THR A 171 11.26 -9.31 -4.06
CA THR A 171 10.89 -9.97 -2.81
C THR A 171 9.39 -10.27 -2.75
N ILE A 172 8.54 -9.28 -3.04
CA ILE A 172 7.08 -9.41 -2.93
C ILE A 172 6.45 -10.12 -4.13
N LEU A 173 6.97 -9.88 -5.34
CA LEU A 173 6.48 -10.52 -6.57
C LEU A 173 7.28 -11.77 -6.96
N GLY A 174 8.33 -12.12 -6.20
CA GLY A 174 9.16 -13.30 -6.46
C GLY A 174 9.93 -13.24 -7.79
N LEU A 175 10.23 -12.03 -8.27
CA LEU A 175 10.90 -11.81 -9.54
C LEU A 175 12.42 -11.83 -9.37
N VAL A 176 13.17 -12.39 -10.33
CA VAL A 176 14.65 -12.41 -10.26
C VAL A 176 15.24 -11.11 -10.83
N TYR A 177 14.74 -10.66 -11.98
CA TYR A 177 15.25 -9.50 -12.71
C TYR A 177 14.12 -8.58 -13.18
N PRO A 178 13.44 -7.86 -12.26
CA PRO A 178 12.24 -7.08 -12.53
C PRO A 178 12.48 -5.98 -13.57
N ARG A 179 11.59 -5.89 -14.56
CA ARG A 179 11.62 -4.84 -15.59
C ARG A 179 11.25 -3.51 -14.96
N LEU A 180 12.17 -2.56 -14.96
CA LEU A 180 11.99 -1.24 -14.35
C LEU A 180 11.82 -0.16 -15.42
N ALA A 181 10.87 0.75 -15.23
CA ALA A 181 10.73 1.95 -16.07
C ALA A 181 10.50 3.21 -15.24
N LEU A 182 10.76 4.36 -15.86
CA LEU A 182 10.39 5.67 -15.32
C LEU A 182 9.08 6.14 -15.95
N LEU A 183 8.13 6.59 -15.14
CA LEU A 183 6.91 7.24 -15.65
C LEU A 183 7.29 8.54 -16.35
N ASN A 184 6.76 8.76 -17.55
CA ASN A 184 7.02 9.99 -18.30
C ASN A 184 5.83 10.36 -19.20
N ILE A 185 5.90 11.55 -19.80
CA ILE A 185 4.91 12.11 -20.73
C ILE A 185 5.07 11.61 -22.18
N GLY A 186 6.00 10.68 -22.41
CA GLY A 186 6.35 10.15 -23.72
C GLY A 186 7.46 9.11 -23.60
N THR A 187 7.62 8.29 -24.63
CA THR A 187 8.62 7.20 -24.65
C THR A 187 9.97 7.64 -25.21
N GLU A 188 10.04 8.80 -25.86
CA GLU A 188 11.25 9.34 -26.46
C GLU A 188 12.22 9.89 -25.42
N GLU A 189 13.53 9.67 -25.59
CA GLU A 189 14.57 10.08 -24.63
C GLU A 189 14.63 11.60 -24.36
N SER A 190 14.12 12.41 -25.29
CA SER A 190 14.10 13.87 -25.18
C SER A 190 12.94 14.39 -24.31
N LYS A 191 11.92 13.57 -24.05
CA LYS A 191 10.70 13.97 -23.31
C LYS A 191 10.91 13.94 -21.80
N GLY A 192 10.09 14.71 -21.10
CA GLY A 192 10.10 14.79 -19.64
C GLY A 192 10.96 15.90 -19.07
N THR A 193 11.12 15.89 -17.75
CA THR A 193 11.92 16.87 -17.03
C THR A 193 13.42 16.58 -17.21
N GLN A 194 14.27 17.58 -16.95
CA GLN A 194 15.72 17.38 -16.98
C GLN A 194 16.16 16.26 -16.03
N VAL A 195 15.57 16.23 -14.82
CA VAL A 195 15.83 15.18 -13.83
C VAL A 195 15.53 13.79 -14.39
N LEU A 196 14.37 13.58 -15.03
CA LEU A 196 14.03 12.28 -15.62
C LEU A 196 15.00 11.87 -16.72
N ARG A 197 15.40 12.80 -17.59
CA ARG A 197 16.40 12.51 -18.65
C ARG A 197 17.75 12.13 -18.09
N ASP A 198 18.20 12.76 -17.01
CA ASP A 198 19.48 12.46 -16.39
C ASP A 198 19.46 11.09 -15.67
N VAL A 199 18.37 10.78 -14.97
CA VAL A 199 18.16 9.44 -14.38
C VAL A 199 18.09 8.37 -15.47
N ASN A 200 17.38 8.62 -16.57
CA ASN A 200 17.29 7.70 -17.73
C ASN A 200 18.68 7.33 -18.26
N LYS A 201 19.55 8.34 -18.48
CA LYS A 201 20.94 8.11 -18.93
C LYS A 201 21.75 7.27 -17.96
N ILE A 202 21.57 7.47 -16.65
CA ILE A 202 22.28 6.72 -15.62
C ILE A 202 21.81 5.27 -15.57
N LEU A 203 20.49 5.05 -15.56
CA LEU A 203 19.92 3.70 -15.49
C LEU A 203 20.25 2.87 -16.75
N HIS A 204 20.33 3.48 -17.92
CA HIS A 204 20.77 2.78 -19.14
C HIS A 204 22.21 2.26 -19.09
N ARG A 205 23.07 2.83 -18.23
CA ARG A 205 24.46 2.39 -18.06
C ARG A 205 24.62 1.28 -17.03
N ARG A 206 23.52 0.86 -16.39
CA ARG A 206 23.54 -0.14 -15.32
C ARG A 206 23.13 -1.50 -15.84
N TYR A 207 23.99 -2.48 -15.64
CA TYR A 207 23.77 -3.87 -16.03
C TYR A 207 23.08 -4.71 -14.95
N ASP A 208 23.01 -4.18 -13.73
CA ASP A 208 22.41 -4.83 -12.57
C ASP A 208 20.92 -4.48 -12.39
N ILE A 209 20.38 -3.59 -13.23
CA ILE A 209 18.96 -3.23 -13.30
C ILE A 209 18.43 -3.51 -14.70
N ASN A 210 17.28 -4.19 -14.78
CA ASN A 210 16.58 -4.46 -16.04
C ASN A 210 15.79 -3.23 -16.52
N TYR A 211 16.50 -2.15 -16.87
CA TYR A 211 15.88 -0.88 -17.21
C TYR A 211 15.26 -0.90 -18.63
N ARG A 212 14.02 -0.43 -18.74
CA ARG A 212 13.21 -0.42 -19.98
C ARG A 212 12.93 0.98 -20.52
N GLY A 213 13.56 2.01 -19.97
CA GLY A 213 13.34 3.40 -20.40
C GLY A 213 12.07 4.01 -19.79
N PHE A 214 11.37 4.81 -20.59
CA PHE A 214 10.15 5.50 -20.19
C PHE A 214 8.88 4.68 -20.42
N ILE A 215 7.87 4.91 -19.59
CA ILE A 215 6.51 4.39 -19.74
C ILE A 215 5.49 5.52 -19.57
N GLU A 216 4.43 5.51 -20.38
CA GLU A 216 3.32 6.47 -20.32
C GLU A 216 2.20 5.98 -19.39
N SER A 217 1.40 6.92 -18.86
CA SER A 217 0.37 6.63 -17.86
C SER A 217 -0.81 5.79 -18.40
N ASP A 218 -1.04 5.80 -19.71
CA ASP A 218 -2.08 4.98 -20.35
C ASP A 218 -1.71 3.49 -20.44
N LYS A 219 -0.44 3.13 -20.18
CA LYS A 219 0.07 1.75 -20.22
C LYS A 219 0.23 1.10 -18.85
N LEU A 220 -0.10 1.79 -17.76
CA LEU A 220 0.16 1.32 -16.39
C LEU A 220 -0.46 -0.05 -16.09
N MET A 221 -1.62 -0.38 -16.68
CA MET A 221 -2.32 -1.64 -16.46
C MET A 221 -1.99 -2.73 -17.50
N ASN A 222 -1.05 -2.48 -18.43
CA ASN A 222 -0.75 -3.37 -19.56
C ASN A 222 0.38 -4.39 -19.25
N TYR A 223 0.96 -4.35 -18.05
CA TYR A 223 2.03 -5.26 -17.60
C TYR A 223 3.30 -5.22 -18.47
N LEU A 224 3.62 -4.05 -19.02
CA LEU A 224 4.85 -3.82 -19.79
C LEU A 224 6.10 -3.86 -18.89
N THR A 225 5.93 -3.53 -17.61
CA THR A 225 7.00 -3.42 -16.61
C THR A 225 6.53 -3.98 -15.26
N ASP A 226 7.50 -4.35 -14.42
CA ASP A 226 7.26 -4.88 -13.09
C ASP A 226 7.44 -3.81 -12.00
N VAL A 227 8.24 -2.77 -12.29
CA VAL A 227 8.47 -1.60 -11.42
C VAL A 227 8.32 -0.32 -12.23
N ILE A 228 7.59 0.65 -11.70
CA ILE A 228 7.42 1.99 -12.27
C ILE A 228 7.81 3.03 -11.24
N VAL A 229 8.82 3.83 -11.58
CA VAL A 229 9.37 4.88 -10.71
C VAL A 229 8.93 6.26 -11.19
N CYS A 230 8.51 7.11 -10.27
CA CYS A 230 8.03 8.46 -10.53
C CYS A 230 8.19 9.37 -9.31
N ASP A 231 8.05 10.68 -9.53
CA ASP A 231 7.81 11.63 -8.45
C ASP A 231 6.38 11.47 -7.89
N GLY A 232 6.19 11.88 -6.63
CA GLY A 232 4.91 11.71 -5.95
C GLY A 232 3.78 12.57 -6.50
N PHE A 233 4.06 13.66 -7.20
CA PHE A 233 3.01 14.45 -7.85
C PHE A 233 2.42 13.68 -9.03
N SER A 234 3.27 13.25 -9.96
CA SER A 234 2.88 12.47 -11.14
C SER A 234 2.26 11.12 -10.75
N GLY A 235 2.87 10.41 -9.80
CA GLY A 235 2.39 9.10 -9.37
C GLY A 235 1.02 9.16 -8.69
N ASN A 236 0.79 10.15 -7.82
CA ASN A 236 -0.51 10.33 -7.15
C ASN A 236 -1.61 10.72 -8.13
N MET A 237 -1.31 11.61 -9.10
CA MET A 237 -2.25 11.94 -10.17
C MET A 237 -2.64 10.71 -11.00
N ALA A 238 -1.64 9.92 -11.42
CA ALA A 238 -1.87 8.71 -12.20
C ALA A 238 -2.71 7.69 -11.42
N LEU A 239 -2.38 7.43 -10.15
CA LEU A 239 -3.14 6.50 -9.31
C LEU A 239 -4.60 6.94 -9.13
N LYS A 240 -4.84 8.20 -8.79
CA LYS A 240 -6.22 8.72 -8.61
C LYS A 240 -7.02 8.70 -9.91
N ALA A 241 -6.38 8.98 -11.05
CA ALA A 241 -7.03 8.87 -12.35
C ALA A 241 -7.44 7.41 -12.65
N LEU A 242 -6.57 6.44 -12.38
CA LEU A 242 -6.86 5.01 -12.52
C LEU A 242 -8.00 4.58 -11.59
N GLU A 243 -7.95 4.94 -10.30
CA GLU A 243 -8.99 4.61 -9.32
C GLU A 243 -10.35 5.22 -9.69
N GLY A 244 -10.36 6.50 -10.10
CA GLY A 244 -11.57 7.20 -10.52
C GLY A 244 -12.19 6.60 -11.78
N ALA A 245 -11.37 6.29 -12.79
CA ALA A 245 -11.83 5.63 -14.01
C ALA A 245 -12.42 4.25 -13.70
N ALA A 246 -11.75 3.44 -12.87
CA ALA A 246 -12.25 2.13 -12.46
C ALA A 246 -13.60 2.23 -11.71
N LYS A 247 -13.72 3.15 -10.74
CA LYS A 247 -14.97 3.38 -9.99
C LYS A 247 -16.12 3.78 -10.93
N ASN A 248 -15.87 4.67 -11.88
CA ASN A 248 -16.88 5.11 -12.85
C ASN A 248 -17.33 3.99 -13.80
N ILE A 249 -16.41 3.13 -14.25
CA ILE A 249 -16.77 1.98 -15.10
C ILE A 249 -17.62 0.96 -14.31
N ILE A 250 -17.30 0.74 -13.04
CA ILE A 250 -18.06 -0.16 -12.17
C ILE A 250 -19.46 0.39 -11.88
N SER A 251 -19.61 1.70 -11.66
CA SER A 251 -20.93 2.30 -11.38
C SER A 251 -21.88 2.20 -12.58
N LEU A 252 -21.38 2.36 -13.82
CA LEU A 252 -22.17 2.19 -15.05
C LEU A 252 -22.80 0.79 -15.20
N HIS A 253 -22.21 -0.24 -14.59
CA HIS A 253 -22.74 -1.61 -14.61
C HIS A 253 -23.80 -1.85 -13.54
N LYS A 254 -23.75 -1.13 -12.41
CA LYS A 254 -24.71 -1.28 -11.31
C LYS A 254 -26.08 -0.67 -11.63
N GLU A 255 -26.14 0.38 -12.47
CA GLU A 255 -27.40 1.06 -12.81
C GLU A 255 -28.28 0.29 -13.82
N LYS A 256 -27.79 -0.76 -14.48
CA LYS A 256 -28.52 -1.47 -15.55
C LYS A 256 -29.29 -2.74 -15.13
N GLU A 257 -29.39 -3.05 -13.85
CA GLU A 257 -30.12 -4.25 -13.36
C GLU A 257 -31.64 -4.05 -13.10
N SER A 258 -32.25 -2.97 -13.60
CA SER A 258 -33.71 -2.76 -13.50
C SER A 258 -34.47 -3.08 -14.80
N SER A 259 -34.61 -4.35 -15.15
CA SER A 259 -35.78 -4.82 -15.94
C SER A 259 -35.97 -6.33 -15.77
N HIS A 260 -36.80 -6.67 -14.77
CA HIS A 260 -37.27 -8.03 -14.53
C HIS A 260 -38.23 -8.46 -15.65
N LEU A 261 -37.81 -9.40 -16.49
CA LEU A 261 -38.61 -10.49 -17.10
C LEU A 261 -37.89 -11.14 -18.30
N CYS A 262 -36.96 -10.43 -18.96
CA CYS A 262 -36.12 -11.00 -20.03
C CYS A 262 -34.68 -11.32 -19.57
N SER A 263 -34.39 -11.19 -18.27
CA SER A 263 -33.02 -11.15 -17.74
C SER A 263 -32.39 -12.53 -17.52
N LEU A 264 -33.15 -13.62 -17.32
CA LEU A 264 -32.55 -14.91 -16.95
C LEU A 264 -31.75 -15.56 -18.10
N VAL A 265 -32.31 -15.61 -19.31
CA VAL A 265 -31.63 -16.19 -20.49
C VAL A 265 -30.51 -15.27 -20.96
N LYS A 266 -30.74 -13.95 -20.94
CA LYS A 266 -29.75 -12.94 -21.30
C LYS A 266 -28.61 -12.88 -20.29
N ASN A 267 -28.88 -13.01 -18.98
CA ASN A 267 -27.87 -13.10 -17.93
C ASN A 267 -27.12 -14.43 -17.96
N PHE A 268 -27.73 -15.54 -18.39
CA PHE A 268 -27.01 -16.80 -18.56
C PHE A 268 -26.02 -16.73 -19.73
N PHE A 269 -26.46 -16.25 -20.90
CA PHE A 269 -25.58 -16.05 -22.05
C PHE A 269 -24.54 -14.95 -21.81
N MET A 270 -24.90 -13.84 -21.16
CA MET A 270 -23.96 -12.80 -20.75
C MET A 270 -23.01 -13.32 -19.68
N LYS A 271 -23.45 -14.06 -18.66
CA LYS A 271 -22.55 -14.69 -17.68
C LYS A 271 -21.66 -15.74 -18.31
N ALA A 272 -22.09 -16.46 -19.35
CA ALA A 272 -21.28 -17.45 -20.04
C ALA A 272 -20.25 -16.80 -20.99
N PHE A 273 -20.66 -15.78 -21.75
CA PHE A 273 -19.82 -15.04 -22.69
C PHE A 273 -18.86 -14.09 -21.97
N LEU A 274 -19.35 -13.37 -20.95
CA LEU A 274 -18.55 -12.61 -20.03
C LEU A 274 -17.97 -13.49 -18.92
N TYR A 275 -18.20 -14.80 -18.85
CA TYR A 275 -17.65 -15.63 -17.75
C TYR A 275 -16.14 -15.45 -17.64
N ARG A 276 -15.46 -15.47 -18.79
CA ARG A 276 -14.00 -15.25 -18.88
C ARG A 276 -13.61 -13.83 -18.47
N TYR A 277 -14.42 -12.83 -18.79
CA TYR A 277 -14.19 -11.43 -18.40
C TYR A 277 -14.50 -11.20 -16.92
N TYR A 278 -15.61 -11.74 -16.41
CA TYR A 278 -16.03 -11.70 -15.01
C TYR A 278 -15.02 -12.43 -14.12
N ARG A 279 -14.49 -13.57 -14.57
CA ARG A 279 -13.44 -14.31 -13.88
C ARG A 279 -12.11 -13.56 -13.89
N LYS A 280 -11.75 -12.89 -15.00
CA LYS A 280 -10.61 -11.96 -15.05
C LYS A 280 -10.81 -10.70 -14.19
N LEU A 281 -12.03 -10.17 -14.11
CA LEU A 281 -12.37 -9.06 -13.22
C LEU A 281 -12.35 -9.50 -11.76
N GLN A 282 -12.68 -10.76 -11.45
CA GLN A 282 -12.48 -11.35 -10.12
C GLN A 282 -11.00 -11.58 -9.79
N GLU A 283 -10.14 -11.84 -10.79
CA GLU A 283 -8.68 -11.86 -10.61
C GLU A 283 -8.17 -10.45 -10.27
N ILE A 284 -8.77 -9.40 -10.83
CA ILE A 284 -8.58 -7.99 -10.43
C ILE A 284 -9.48 -7.70 -9.22
N ASN A 285 -9.35 -8.47 -8.13
CA ASN A 285 -10.01 -8.11 -6.89
C ASN A 285 -9.34 -6.85 -6.32
N PRO A 286 -10.03 -5.70 -6.27
CA PRO A 286 -9.43 -4.46 -5.77
C PRO A 286 -9.01 -4.58 -4.30
N ASP A 287 -9.75 -5.37 -3.52
CA ASP A 287 -9.49 -5.58 -2.10
C ASP A 287 -8.14 -6.26 -1.86
N ARG A 288 -7.68 -7.12 -2.78
CA ARG A 288 -6.38 -7.80 -2.68
C ARG A 288 -5.18 -6.89 -2.89
N HIS A 289 -5.39 -5.74 -3.53
CA HIS A 289 -4.36 -4.74 -3.79
C HIS A 289 -4.43 -3.59 -2.78
N ASN A 290 -5.14 -3.79 -1.67
CA ASN A 290 -5.19 -2.83 -0.58
C ASN A 290 -3.89 -2.85 0.22
N GLY A 291 -3.35 -1.67 0.49
CA GLY A 291 -2.11 -1.48 1.22
C GLY A 291 -1.08 -0.74 0.37
N ALA A 292 -0.79 0.50 0.75
CA ALA A 292 0.37 1.22 0.27
C ALA A 292 1.43 1.27 1.37
N THR A 293 2.66 0.87 1.08
CA THR A 293 3.75 0.83 2.06
C THR A 293 4.63 2.07 1.96
N LEU A 294 5.12 2.57 3.10
CA LEU A 294 6.15 3.60 3.13
C LEU A 294 7.52 2.95 3.03
N LEU A 295 7.96 2.72 1.80
CA LEU A 295 9.20 2.03 1.50
C LEU A 295 10.41 2.94 1.77
N GLY A 296 11.44 2.39 2.42
CA GLY A 296 12.65 3.13 2.78
C GLY A 296 12.70 3.60 4.24
N LEU A 297 11.66 3.31 5.04
CA LEU A 297 11.72 3.41 6.49
C LEU A 297 12.40 2.18 7.10
N SER A 298 12.98 2.36 8.29
CA SER A 298 13.58 1.26 9.08
C SER A 298 12.57 0.24 9.62
N LYS A 299 11.27 0.54 9.52
CA LYS A 299 10.16 -0.30 9.99
C LYS A 299 9.03 -0.29 8.95
N VAL A 300 8.22 -1.34 8.96
CA VAL A 300 7.10 -1.50 8.02
C VAL A 300 5.91 -0.65 8.47
N VAL A 301 5.43 0.22 7.58
CA VAL A 301 4.21 1.02 7.78
C VAL A 301 3.34 0.91 6.54
N VAL A 302 2.13 0.39 6.71
CA VAL A 302 1.16 0.17 5.64
C VAL A 302 -0.08 1.05 5.83
N LYS A 303 -0.42 1.78 4.77
CA LYS A 303 -1.67 2.53 4.63
C LYS A 303 -2.72 1.65 3.95
N SER A 304 -3.76 1.27 4.69
CA SER A 304 -4.99 0.73 4.08
C SER A 304 -5.80 1.87 3.45
N HIS A 305 -6.60 1.62 2.41
CA HIS A 305 -7.55 2.62 1.91
C HIS A 305 -8.58 3.02 2.99
N GLY A 306 -9.09 4.26 2.96
CA GLY A 306 -10.05 4.76 3.97
C GLY A 306 -11.39 4.03 3.93
N GLY A 307 -11.97 3.90 2.73
CA GLY A 307 -13.19 3.13 2.47
C GLY A 307 -12.97 1.63 2.27
N ALA A 308 -11.94 1.05 2.91
CA ALA A 308 -11.65 -0.37 2.79
C ALA A 308 -12.78 -1.24 3.37
N SER A 309 -13.07 -2.36 2.72
CA SER A 309 -13.88 -3.44 3.31
C SER A 309 -13.08 -4.16 4.40
N ALA A 310 -13.74 -4.95 5.27
CA ALA A 310 -13.04 -5.79 6.24
C ALA A 310 -12.08 -6.79 5.54
N ASN A 311 -12.45 -7.28 4.35
CA ASN A 311 -11.56 -8.13 3.56
C ASN A 311 -10.35 -7.35 3.02
N ALA A 312 -10.56 -6.13 2.54
CA ALA A 312 -9.47 -5.28 2.06
C ALA A 312 -8.50 -4.91 3.19
N PHE A 313 -9.01 -4.57 4.37
CA PHE A 313 -8.17 -4.28 5.55
C PHE A 313 -7.41 -5.54 6.01
N PHE A 314 -8.05 -6.72 5.96
CA PHE A 314 -7.37 -8.00 6.19
C PHE A 314 -6.20 -8.21 5.22
N TYR A 315 -6.38 -7.93 3.92
CA TYR A 315 -5.27 -8.02 2.96
C TYR A 315 -4.17 -6.99 3.24
N ALA A 316 -4.49 -5.80 3.74
CA ALA A 316 -3.47 -4.83 4.17
C ALA A 316 -2.67 -5.34 5.38
N ILE A 317 -3.31 -6.05 6.31
CA ILE A 317 -2.63 -6.74 7.42
C ILE A 317 -1.70 -7.83 6.88
N GLU A 318 -2.19 -8.73 6.04
CA GLU A 318 -1.38 -9.79 5.42
C GLU A 318 -0.20 -9.21 4.63
N TYR A 319 -0.42 -8.08 3.95
CA TYR A 319 0.63 -7.39 3.21
C TYR A 319 1.71 -6.80 4.14
N ALA A 320 1.35 -6.31 5.33
CA ALA A 320 2.32 -5.89 6.33
C ALA A 320 3.10 -7.09 6.91
N ILE A 321 2.40 -8.19 7.22
CA ILE A 321 3.01 -9.45 7.68
C ILE A 321 4.05 -9.92 6.67
N GLN A 322 3.68 -10.01 5.39
CA GLN A 322 4.57 -10.46 4.31
C GLN A 322 5.84 -9.61 4.23
N GLN A 323 5.73 -8.28 4.35
CA GLN A 323 6.89 -7.39 4.31
C GLN A 323 7.82 -7.57 5.51
N ILE A 324 7.27 -7.82 6.69
CA ILE A 324 8.05 -8.07 7.91
C ILE A 324 8.75 -9.43 7.84
N GLU A 325 8.03 -10.48 7.46
CA GLU A 325 8.59 -11.83 7.34
C GLU A 325 9.72 -11.90 6.30
N HIS A 326 9.58 -11.16 5.20
CA HIS A 326 10.63 -11.05 4.20
C HIS A 326 11.76 -10.08 4.56
N LYS A 327 11.65 -9.34 5.68
CA LYS A 327 12.66 -8.39 6.16
C LYS A 327 13.01 -7.35 5.09
N ILE A 328 11.96 -6.73 4.52
CA ILE A 328 12.11 -5.77 3.42
C ILE A 328 13.06 -4.61 3.79
N PRO A 329 12.94 -3.95 4.96
CA PRO A 329 13.87 -2.89 5.34
C PRO A 329 15.34 -3.34 5.33
N GLU A 330 15.62 -4.52 5.89
CA GLU A 330 16.96 -5.10 5.98
C GLU A 330 17.52 -5.45 4.60
N ARG A 331 16.69 -6.03 3.72
CA ARG A 331 17.09 -6.35 2.34
C ARG A 331 17.47 -5.09 1.54
N ILE A 332 16.68 -4.03 1.69
CA ILE A 332 16.96 -2.74 1.05
C ILE A 332 18.29 -2.18 1.58
N GLN A 333 18.47 -2.17 2.90
CA GLN A 333 19.69 -1.67 3.53
C GLN A 333 20.94 -2.42 3.05
N GLN A 334 20.89 -3.76 3.03
CA GLN A 334 22.03 -4.60 2.62
C GLN A 334 22.44 -4.33 1.17
N LYS A 335 21.47 -4.19 0.26
CA LYS A 335 21.74 -3.99 -1.15
C LYS A 335 22.27 -2.58 -1.45
N LEU A 336 21.76 -1.56 -0.77
CA LEU A 336 22.24 -0.18 -0.94
C LEU A 336 23.69 0.01 -0.47
N VAL A 337 24.10 -0.66 0.61
CA VAL A 337 25.49 -0.62 1.07
C VAL A 337 26.44 -1.24 0.02
N SER A 338 26.00 -2.28 -0.69
CA SER A 338 26.82 -2.93 -1.74
C SER A 338 27.03 -2.09 -3.01
N LEU A 339 26.31 -0.98 -3.18
CA LEU A 339 26.42 -0.09 -4.36
C LEU A 339 27.33 1.12 -4.13
N VAL A 340 27.71 1.40 -2.87
CA VAL A 340 28.57 2.53 -2.50
C VAL A 340 30.06 2.14 -2.46
N HIS A 341 30.36 0.85 -2.60
CA HIS A 341 31.71 0.27 -2.66
C HIS A 341 32.00 -0.33 -4.03
#